data_AF-A0A7Y2BV52-F1
#
_entry.id   AF-A0A7Y2BV52-F1
#
_cell.length_a   1.000
_cell.length_b   1.000
_cell.length_c   1.000
_cell.angle_alpha   90.00
_cell.angle_beta   90.00
_cell.angle_gamma   90.00
#
_symmetry.space_group_name_H-M   'P 1'
#
loop_
_entity.id
_entity.type
_entity.pdbx_description
1 polymer ?
#
loop_
_entity_poly.entity_id
_entity_poly.type
_entity_poly.pdbx_seq_one_letter_code
_entity_poly.pdbx_strand_id
1 'polypeptide(L)'
;MRLFVTLFILVSFSSIQAQRGNTLDFGARSLSLSGIYTTLDGADALLTNFAQVAFDDQYHVIASTSRRFNLSELTTSSIAASYPIQGVGHLGVRFTNYGFEAFKEQQF
;
A
#
# COMPACT_ATOMS: atom_id res chain seq x y z
N MET A 1 4.11 -18.01 28.33
CA MET A 1 2.78 -18.03 27.66
C MET A 1 1.92 -16.82 28.00
N ARG A 2 1.63 -16.53 29.28
CA ARG A 2 0.78 -15.38 29.68
C ARG A 2 1.29 -14.01 29.21
N LEU A 3 2.60 -13.72 29.36
CA LEU A 3 3.21 -12.46 28.93
C LEU A 3 3.09 -12.22 27.41
N PHE A 4 3.27 -13.28 26.61
CA PHE A 4 3.20 -13.21 25.15
C PHE A 4 1.79 -12.89 24.66
N VAL A 5 0.78 -13.48 25.31
CA VAL A 5 -0.63 -13.19 25.03
C VAL A 5 -0.98 -11.75 25.40
N THR A 6 -0.51 -11.27 26.56
CA THR A 6 -0.72 -9.87 26.97
C THR A 6 -0.08 -8.88 26.00
N LEU A 7 1.14 -9.16 25.53
CA LEU A 7 1.84 -8.31 24.56
C LEU A 7 1.12 -8.28 23.20
N PHE A 8 0.68 -9.44 22.71
CA PHE A 8 -0.07 -9.56 21.46
C PHE A 8 -1.39 -8.76 21.50
N ILE A 9 -2.10 -8.80 22.62
CA ILE A 9 -3.35 -8.06 22.82
C ILE A 9 -3.08 -6.54 22.85
N LEU A 10 -2.04 -6.08 23.56
CA LEU A 10 -1.68 -4.65 23.64
C LEU A 10 -1.32 -4.06 22.26
N VAL A 11 -0.58 -4.81 21.44
CA VAL A 11 -0.21 -4.38 20.07
C VAL A 11 -1.43 -4.37 19.13
N SER A 12 -2.42 -5.22 19.38
CA SER A 12 -3.63 -5.29 18.56
C SER A 12 -4.58 -4.10 18.79
N PHE A 13 -4.56 -3.48 19.98
CA PHE A 13 -5.44 -2.32 20.26
C PHE A 13 -4.91 -1.00 19.69
N SER A 14 -3.60 -0.85 19.47
CA SER A 14 -3.01 0.38 18.90
C SER A 14 -3.17 0.51 17.38
N SER A 15 -3.61 -0.55 16.69
CA SER A 15 -3.69 -0.62 15.22
C SER A 15 -5.09 -0.35 14.64
N ILE A 16 -6.12 -0.13 15.47
CA ILE A 16 -7.51 0.11 15.01
C ILE A 16 -7.64 1.39 14.17
N GLN A 17 -6.75 2.39 14.34
CA GLN A 17 -6.76 3.63 13.56
C GLN A 17 -5.90 3.59 12.27
N ALA A 18 -5.08 2.55 12.08
CA ALA A 18 -4.12 2.48 10.96
C ALA A 18 -4.78 2.16 9.59
N GLN A 19 -6.05 1.77 9.57
CA GLN A 19 -6.78 1.46 8.32
C GLN A 19 -7.58 2.65 7.77
N ARG A 20 -7.67 3.77 8.50
CA ARG A 20 -8.28 5.00 7.99
C ARG A 20 -7.24 5.75 7.15
N GLY A 21 -7.58 6.06 5.89
CA GLY A 21 -6.70 6.82 4.99
C GLY A 21 -5.86 5.99 4.01
N ASN A 22 -6.12 4.69 3.82
CA ASN A 22 -5.55 3.96 2.68
C ASN A 22 -6.28 4.35 1.40
N THR A 23 -5.88 5.46 0.80
CA THR A 23 -6.35 5.89 -0.52
C THR A 23 -5.74 5.01 -1.60
N LEU A 24 -6.56 4.60 -2.57
CA LEU A 24 -6.10 3.88 -3.75
C LEU A 24 -5.13 4.77 -4.52
N ASP A 25 -3.88 4.33 -4.63
CA ASP A 25 -2.89 4.93 -5.51
C ASP A 25 -2.83 4.08 -6.78
N PHE A 26 -3.49 4.56 -7.83
CA PHE A 26 -3.39 3.96 -9.14
C PHE A 26 -2.02 4.36 -9.68
N GLY A 27 -1.03 3.46 -9.59
CA GLY A 27 0.30 3.69 -10.13
C GLY A 27 0.26 4.09 -11.61
N ALA A 28 1.38 4.59 -12.14
CA ALA A 28 1.46 5.11 -13.51
C ALA A 28 0.96 4.10 -14.57
N ARG A 29 1.26 2.80 -14.42
CA ARG A 29 0.80 1.75 -15.33
C ARG A 29 -0.73 1.64 -15.31
N SER A 30 -1.35 1.59 -14.14
CA SER A 30 -2.82 1.54 -14.03
C SER A 30 -3.47 2.79 -14.62
N LEU A 31 -2.95 3.98 -14.32
CA LEU A 31 -3.49 5.23 -14.86
C LEU A 31 -3.37 5.30 -16.39
N SER A 32 -2.28 4.80 -16.97
CA SER A 32 -2.12 4.71 -18.43
C SER A 32 -3.15 3.79 -19.09
N LEU A 33 -3.66 2.82 -18.34
CA LEU A 33 -4.71 1.87 -18.75
C LEU A 33 -6.11 2.33 -18.31
N SER A 34 -6.32 3.64 -18.14
CA SER A 34 -7.62 4.21 -17.72
C SER A 34 -8.11 3.67 -16.36
N GLY A 35 -7.18 3.36 -15.44
CA GLY A 35 -7.51 2.86 -14.11
C GLY A 35 -7.82 1.37 -14.05
N ILE A 36 -7.48 0.60 -15.08
CA ILE A 36 -7.51 -0.87 -15.01
C ILE A 36 -6.31 -1.34 -14.17
N TYR A 37 -6.55 -2.20 -13.18
CA TYR A 37 -5.49 -2.71 -12.30
C TYR A 37 -5.67 -4.14 -11.79
N THR A 38 -6.83 -4.75 -11.97
CA THR A 38 -7.16 -6.06 -11.38
C THR A 38 -6.23 -7.18 -11.88
N THR A 39 -5.77 -7.07 -13.13
CA THR A 39 -4.86 -8.03 -13.76
C THR A 39 -3.40 -7.56 -13.81
N LEU A 40 -3.08 -6.40 -13.21
CA LEU A 40 -1.70 -5.93 -13.16
C LEU A 40 -0.88 -6.78 -12.20
N ASP A 41 0.33 -7.09 -12.63
CA ASP A 41 1.32 -7.94 -11.97
C ASP A 41 2.57 -7.14 -11.58
N GLY A 42 3.51 -7.83 -10.92
CA GLY A 42 4.79 -7.27 -10.50
C GLY A 42 4.66 -6.11 -9.52
N ALA A 43 5.49 -5.08 -9.68
CA ALA A 43 5.58 -3.99 -8.72
C ALA A 43 4.33 -3.09 -8.67
N ASP A 44 3.60 -2.92 -9.78
CA ASP A 44 2.35 -2.14 -9.80
C ASP A 44 1.25 -2.79 -8.95
N ALA A 45 1.24 -4.13 -8.88
CA ALA A 45 0.29 -4.86 -8.05
C ALA A 45 0.39 -4.47 -6.56
N LEU A 46 1.57 -4.02 -6.09
CA LEU A 46 1.76 -3.53 -4.72
C LEU A 46 0.93 -2.28 -4.38
N LEU A 47 0.56 -1.48 -5.37
CA LEU A 47 -0.21 -0.24 -5.16
C LEU A 47 -1.72 -0.47 -5.25
N THR A 48 -2.15 -1.43 -6.08
CA THR A 48 -3.57 -1.57 -6.47
C THR A 48 -4.19 -2.93 -6.12
N ASN A 49 -3.53 -4.03 -6.45
CA ASN A 49 -4.03 -5.40 -6.23
C ASN A 49 -2.93 -6.31 -5.70
N PHE A 50 -2.62 -6.19 -4.41
CA PHE A 50 -1.52 -6.92 -3.78
C PHE A 50 -1.71 -8.45 -3.83
N ALA A 51 -2.91 -8.95 -4.09
CA ALA A 51 -3.15 -10.38 -4.27
C ALA A 51 -2.38 -10.93 -5.47
N GLN A 52 -2.15 -10.14 -6.54
CA GLN A 52 -1.37 -10.61 -7.69
C GLN A 52 0.11 -10.85 -7.38
N VAL A 53 0.63 -10.17 -6.35
CA VAL A 53 2.02 -10.34 -5.92
C VAL A 53 2.25 -11.77 -5.40
N ALA A 54 1.23 -12.43 -4.84
CA ALA A 54 1.34 -13.77 -4.30
C ALA A 54 1.65 -14.86 -5.35
N PHE A 55 1.48 -14.56 -6.65
CA PHE A 55 1.73 -15.48 -7.76
C PHE A 55 3.06 -15.22 -8.48
N ASP A 56 3.83 -14.23 -8.04
CA ASP A 56 5.17 -13.97 -8.54
C ASP A 56 6.20 -14.66 -7.63
N ASP A 57 7.42 -14.89 -8.10
CA ASP A 57 8.55 -15.38 -7.31
C ASP A 57 9.67 -14.32 -7.21
N GLN A 58 9.44 -13.11 -7.70
CA GLN A 58 10.42 -12.03 -7.77
C GLN A 58 10.29 -11.02 -6.61
N TYR A 59 11.40 -10.35 -6.31
CA TYR A 59 11.38 -9.16 -5.47
C TYR A 59 10.84 -7.96 -6.26
N HIS A 60 10.00 -7.15 -5.63
CA HIS A 60 9.44 -5.95 -6.26
C HIS A 60 9.65 -4.71 -5.41
N VAL A 61 9.90 -3.58 -6.08
CA VAL A 61 9.93 -2.24 -5.49
C VAL A 61 9.27 -1.28 -6.46
N ILE A 62 8.48 -0.37 -5.92
CA ILE A 62 7.91 0.73 -6.67
C ILE A 62 7.92 2.01 -5.85
N ALA A 63 8.28 3.11 -6.50
CA ALA A 63 8.01 4.46 -6.03
C ALA A 63 7.07 5.11 -7.03
N SER A 64 5.97 5.68 -6.55
CA SER A 64 4.93 6.29 -7.38
C SER A 64 4.56 7.65 -6.82
N THR A 65 4.29 8.59 -7.73
CA THR A 65 3.63 9.84 -7.38
C THR A 65 2.54 10.11 -8.40
N SER A 66 1.37 10.50 -7.92
CA SER A 66 0.22 10.82 -8.77
C SER A 66 -0.37 12.16 -8.32
N ARG A 67 -0.78 12.99 -9.27
CA ARG A 67 -1.40 14.29 -9.00
C ARG A 67 -2.77 14.36 -9.64
N ARG A 68 -3.83 14.42 -8.83
CA ARG A 68 -5.21 14.46 -9.33
C ARG A 68 -5.62 15.86 -9.75
N PHE A 69 -6.24 15.99 -10.92
CA PHE A 69 -6.69 17.28 -11.50
C PHE A 69 -5.58 18.35 -11.60
N ASN A 70 -4.33 17.91 -11.62
CA ASN A 70 -3.16 18.78 -11.55
C ASN A 70 -3.10 19.69 -10.29
N LEU A 71 -3.83 19.35 -9.23
CA LEU A 71 -3.81 20.07 -7.94
C LEU A 71 -2.72 19.49 -7.04
N SER A 72 -1.81 20.35 -6.58
CA SER A 72 -0.73 19.95 -5.66
C SER A 72 -1.22 19.33 -4.36
N GLU A 73 -2.39 19.76 -3.90
CA GLU A 73 -3.09 19.38 -2.69
C GLU A 73 -3.65 17.96 -2.75
N LEU A 74 -3.82 17.43 -3.96
CA LEU A 74 -4.31 16.07 -4.23
C LEU A 74 -3.19 15.21 -4.82
N THR A 75 -1.95 15.43 -4.34
CA THR A 75 -0.80 14.61 -4.69
C THR A 75 -0.72 13.42 -3.75
N THR A 76 -0.60 12.22 -4.32
CA THR A 76 -0.25 10.99 -3.60
C THR A 76 1.21 10.67 -3.87
N SER A 77 1.93 10.25 -2.85
CA SER A 77 3.27 9.67 -2.99
C SER A 77 3.31 8.33 -2.26
N SER A 78 3.73 7.29 -2.96
CA SER A 78 3.83 5.94 -2.41
C SER A 78 5.20 5.34 -2.67
N ILE A 79 5.68 4.55 -1.70
CA ILE A 79 6.77 3.60 -1.90
C ILE A 79 6.31 2.24 -1.37
N ALA A 80 6.53 1.19 -2.14
CA ALA A 80 6.18 -0.16 -1.75
C ALA A 80 7.25 -1.15 -2.17
N ALA A 81 7.37 -2.23 -1.42
CA ALA A 81 8.24 -3.34 -1.73
C ALA A 81 7.59 -4.67 -1.31
N SER A 82 7.93 -5.75 -2.01
CA SER A 82 7.61 -7.11 -1.58
C SER A 82 8.78 -8.06 -1.73
N TYR A 83 8.83 -9.03 -0.83
CA TYR A 83 9.81 -10.10 -0.82
C TYR A 83 9.10 -11.47 -0.86
N PRO A 84 9.48 -12.37 -1.78
CA PRO A 84 8.91 -13.70 -1.88
C PRO A 84 9.38 -14.60 -0.72
N ILE A 85 8.44 -15.24 -0.05
CA ILE A 85 8.66 -16.31 0.93
C ILE A 85 8.34 -17.63 0.25
N GLN A 86 9.39 -18.40 -0.06
CA GLN A 86 9.29 -19.67 -0.78
C GLN A 86 8.23 -20.59 -0.16
N GLY A 87 7.27 -21.00 -0.99
CA GLY A 87 6.20 -21.94 -0.60
C GLY A 87 5.08 -21.35 0.27
N VAL A 88 5.09 -20.04 0.54
CA VAL A 88 4.05 -19.38 1.38
C VAL A 88 3.38 -18.20 0.67
N GLY A 89 4.13 -17.41 -0.10
CA GLY A 89 3.63 -16.21 -0.78
C GLY A 89 4.60 -15.05 -0.65
N HIS A 90 4.11 -13.84 -0.40
CA HIS A 90 4.94 -12.64 -0.28
C HIS A 90 4.72 -11.89 1.03
N LEU A 91 5.80 -11.28 1.52
CA LEU A 91 5.73 -10.23 2.54
C LEU A 91 5.88 -8.88 1.85
N GLY A 92 4.87 -8.02 1.99
CA GLY A 92 4.86 -6.68 1.40
C GLY A 92 4.80 -5.58 2.44
N VAL A 93 5.42 -4.44 2.13
CA VAL A 93 5.32 -3.20 2.90
C VAL A 93 4.99 -2.07 1.91
N ARG A 94 4.06 -1.19 2.29
CA ARG A 94 3.71 0.00 1.52
C ARG A 94 3.57 1.19 2.45
N PHE A 95 4.21 2.29 2.09
CA PHE A 95 4.00 3.59 2.68
C PHE A 95 3.34 4.47 1.64
N THR A 96 2.26 5.13 2.01
CA THR A 96 1.51 6.05 1.15
C THR A 96 1.24 7.34 1.91
N ASN A 97 1.28 8.46 1.20
CA ASN A 97 0.93 9.76 1.73
C ASN A 97 0.00 10.46 0.73
N TYR A 98 -1.18 10.87 1.19
CA TYR A 98 -2.17 11.57 0.38
C TYR A 98 -2.43 12.97 0.94
N GLY A 99 -2.23 13.97 0.09
CA GLY A 99 -2.62 15.37 0.32
C GLY A 99 -1.88 16.12 1.44
N PHE A 100 -2.01 17.46 1.43
CA PHE A 100 -1.50 18.33 2.49
C PHE A 100 -2.41 18.28 3.74
N GLU A 101 -1.93 18.84 4.86
CA GLU A 101 -2.52 18.76 6.21
C GLU A 101 -4.04 19.00 6.28
N ALA A 102 -4.59 19.89 5.46
CA ALA A 102 -6.02 20.19 5.39
C ALA A 102 -6.88 19.09 4.74
N PHE A 103 -6.28 18.22 3.92
CA PHE A 103 -6.92 17.11 3.20
C PHE A 103 -6.37 15.74 3.60
N LYS A 104 -5.48 15.68 4.59
CA LYS A 104 -4.99 14.42 5.16
C LYS A 104 -6.16 13.66 5.76
N GLU A 105 -6.50 12.53 5.16
CA GLU A 105 -7.42 11.57 5.77
C GLU A 105 -6.81 10.92 7.02
N GLN A 106 -5.48 10.97 7.14
CA GLN A 106 -4.73 10.48 8.30
C GLN A 106 -4.40 11.65 9.23
N GLN A 107 -5.37 12.01 10.08
CA GLN A 107 -5.16 12.93 11.19
C GLN A 107 -4.88 12.12 12.46
N PHE A 108 -3.76 12.44 13.13
CA PHE A 108 -3.40 11.89 14.44
C PHE A 108 -4.12 12.63 15.56
#